data_AF-A0A1I8BND8-F1
#
_entry.id   AF-A0A1I8BND8-F1
#
_cell.length_a   1.000
_cell.length_b   1.000
_cell.length_c   1.000
_cell.angle_alpha   90.00
_cell.angle_beta   90.00
_cell.angle_gamma   90.00
#
_symmetry.space_group_name_H-M   'P 1'
#
loop_
_entity.id
_entity.type
_entity.pdbx_description
1 polymer ?
#
loop_
_entity_poly.entity_id
_entity_poly.type
_entity_poly.pdbx_seq_one_letter_code
_entity_poly.pdbx_strand_id
1 'polypeptide(L)'
;MYATKELGDRWNFTRYMQDSYRQMKDVFELLKAAKISHDLPEYDAVDYVPIVVDIWSKKYNDSGYKFKVFIFGNNSEKPKFTYGNDNFNLPISILHSNNHFDGIRFVGGMFGLKHKYCFTCEKKYRKEKEHDMKCKSLCRFCGRIGGDRPCVATGDFFKKCDGVWEKIFE
;
A
#
# COMPACT_ATOMS: atom_id res chain seq x y z
N MET A 1 13.27 -9.68 1.94
CA MET A 1 14.32 -8.65 1.71
C MET A 1 14.48 -8.21 0.23
N TYR A 2 13.51 -8.44 -0.67
CA TYR A 2 13.54 -7.93 -2.05
C TYR A 2 12.92 -6.54 -2.21
N ALA A 3 11.91 -6.20 -1.39
CA ALA A 3 11.13 -4.96 -1.55
C ALA A 3 11.81 -3.68 -1.04
N THR A 4 12.85 -3.77 -0.19
CA THR A 4 13.58 -2.57 0.28
C THR A 4 15.11 -2.66 0.28
N LYS A 5 15.75 -3.84 0.22
CA LYS A 5 17.23 -3.89 0.14
C LYS A 5 17.77 -3.96 -1.28
N GLU A 6 17.13 -4.69 -2.19
CA GLU A 6 17.58 -4.73 -3.58
C GLU A 6 17.05 -3.57 -4.39
N LEU A 7 15.74 -3.29 -4.38
CA LEU A 7 15.13 -2.20 -5.16
C LEU A 7 14.68 -0.99 -4.34
N GLY A 8 14.87 -1.01 -3.02
CA GLY A 8 14.57 0.16 -2.18
C GLY A 8 15.60 1.27 -2.32
N ASP A 9 16.81 0.94 -2.78
CA ASP A 9 17.81 1.91 -3.19
C ASP A 9 17.47 2.47 -4.58
N ARG A 10 17.47 3.80 -4.70
CA ARG A 10 17.10 4.53 -5.92
C ARG A 10 17.96 4.12 -7.13
N TRP A 11 19.24 3.86 -6.92
CA TRP A 11 20.17 3.47 -7.99
C TRP A 11 19.88 2.07 -8.48
N ASN A 12 19.66 1.13 -7.56
CA ASN A 12 19.31 -0.23 -7.93
C ASN A 12 17.96 -0.32 -8.63
N PHE A 13 16.96 0.45 -8.19
CA PHE A 13 15.69 0.55 -8.89
C PHE A 13 15.85 1.14 -10.31
N THR A 14 16.64 2.19 -10.45
CA THR A 14 16.91 2.80 -11.76
C THR A 14 17.60 1.80 -12.71
N ARG A 15 18.60 1.07 -12.20
CA ARG A 15 19.27 0.00 -12.96
C ARG A 15 18.29 -1.11 -13.35
N TYR A 16 17.42 -1.52 -12.44
CA TYR A 16 16.38 -2.52 -12.73
C TYR A 16 15.45 -2.05 -13.85
N MET A 17 14.98 -0.80 -13.80
CA MET A 17 14.12 -0.22 -14.85
C MET A 17 14.79 -0.16 -16.23
N GLN A 18 16.13 -0.12 -16.28
CA GLN A 18 16.90 -0.13 -17.53
C GLN A 18 17.26 -1.56 -18.00
N ASP A 19 17.07 -2.57 -17.15
CA ASP A 19 17.41 -3.97 -17.43
C ASP A 19 16.14 -4.74 -17.82
N SER A 20 15.79 -4.67 -19.11
CA SER A 20 14.61 -5.35 -19.65
C SER A 20 14.69 -6.88 -19.53
N TYR A 21 15.89 -7.44 -19.63
CA TYR A 21 16.11 -8.88 -19.49
C TYR A 21 15.81 -9.33 -18.06
N ARG A 22 16.31 -8.61 -17.05
CA ARG A 22 16.01 -8.91 -15.65
C ARG A 22 14.52 -8.75 -15.34
N GLN A 23 13.89 -7.69 -15.83
CA GLN A 23 12.44 -7.49 -15.67
C GLN A 23 11.64 -8.66 -16.25
N MET A 24 11.97 -9.07 -17.47
CA MET A 24 11.32 -10.18 -18.15
C MET A 24 11.54 -11.50 -17.39
N LYS A 25 12.76 -11.76 -16.91
CA LYS A 25 13.08 -12.94 -16.10
C LYS A 25 12.26 -12.99 -14.81
N ASP A 26 12.18 -11.88 -14.08
CA ASP A 26 11.43 -11.80 -12.82
C ASP A 26 9.92 -12.02 -13.04
N VAL A 27 9.37 -11.52 -14.16
CA VAL A 27 7.99 -11.78 -14.58
C VAL A 27 7.78 -13.27 -14.88
N PHE A 28 8.66 -13.91 -15.66
CA PHE A 28 8.54 -15.33 -15.97
C PHE A 28 8.63 -16.23 -14.73
N GLU A 29 9.54 -15.91 -13.81
CA GLU A 29 9.65 -16.63 -12.54
C GLU A 29 8.37 -16.50 -11.71
N LEU A 30 7.76 -15.31 -11.69
CA LEU A 30 6.49 -15.08 -11.02
C LEU A 30 5.35 -15.87 -11.66
N LEU A 31 5.19 -15.81 -12.98
CA LEU A 31 4.15 -16.54 -13.72
C LEU A 31 4.29 -18.05 -13.51
N LYS A 32 5.53 -18.56 -13.55
CA LYS A 32 5.82 -19.97 -13.26
C LYS A 32 5.43 -20.36 -11.84
N ALA A 33 5.80 -19.55 -10.84
CA ALA A 33 5.43 -19.78 -9.45
C ALA A 33 3.91 -19.74 -9.24
N ALA A 34 3.22 -18.88 -9.98
CA ALA A 34 1.77 -18.73 -9.98
C ALA A 34 1.04 -19.79 -10.82
N LYS A 35 1.77 -20.62 -11.57
CA LYS A 35 1.21 -21.56 -12.55
C LYS A 35 0.29 -20.87 -13.57
N ILE A 36 0.62 -19.64 -13.92
CA ILE A 36 -0.08 -18.84 -14.93
C ILE A 36 0.67 -19.00 -16.26
N SER A 37 -0.07 -19.28 -17.33
CA SER A 37 0.52 -19.32 -18.67
C SER A 37 0.94 -17.92 -19.11
N HIS A 38 2.11 -17.81 -19.73
CA HIS A 38 2.60 -16.55 -20.29
C HIS A 38 2.03 -16.26 -21.69
N ASP A 39 1.37 -17.24 -22.31
CA ASP A 39 0.80 -17.16 -23.67
C ASP A 39 -0.65 -16.65 -23.68
N LEU A 40 -1.16 -16.19 -22.53
CA LEU A 40 -2.51 -15.66 -22.46
C LEU A 40 -2.61 -14.30 -23.17
N PRO A 41 -3.67 -14.07 -23.96
CA PRO A 41 -3.85 -12.80 -24.66
C PRO A 41 -4.15 -11.65 -23.68
N GLU A 42 -4.72 -11.96 -22.52
CA GLU A 42 -5.06 -11.02 -21.47
C GLU A 42 -5.05 -11.68 -20.09
N TYR A 43 -4.91 -10.86 -19.05
CA TYR A 43 -4.93 -11.27 -17.65
C TYR A 43 -6.08 -10.55 -16.93
N ASP A 44 -7.02 -11.31 -16.38
CA ASP A 44 -8.08 -10.76 -15.54
C ASP A 44 -7.58 -10.45 -14.11
N ALA A 45 -7.96 -9.28 -13.59
CA ALA A 45 -7.51 -8.85 -12.28
C ALA A 45 -8.14 -9.65 -11.13
N VAL A 46 -9.39 -10.08 -11.27
CA VAL A 46 -10.09 -10.87 -10.25
C VAL A 46 -9.46 -12.25 -10.12
N ASP A 47 -9.02 -12.83 -11.23
CA ASP A 47 -8.40 -14.16 -11.23
C ASP A 47 -6.93 -14.14 -10.78
N TYR A 48 -6.11 -13.21 -11.32
CA TYR A 48 -4.66 -13.30 -11.17
C TYR A 48 -4.07 -12.48 -10.04
N VAL A 49 -4.68 -11.35 -9.66
CA VAL A 49 -4.15 -10.52 -8.56
C VAL A 49 -4.13 -11.30 -7.24
N PRO A 50 -5.18 -12.06 -6.85
CA PRO A 50 -5.15 -12.84 -5.63
C PRO A 50 -3.97 -13.78 -5.54
N ILE A 51 -3.71 -14.53 -6.62
CA ILE A 51 -2.63 -15.51 -6.71
C ILE A 51 -1.27 -14.84 -6.48
N VAL A 52 -1.02 -13.72 -7.16
CA VAL A 52 0.25 -12.98 -7.03
C VAL A 52 0.42 -12.42 -5.63
N VAL A 53 -0.63 -11.80 -5.07
CA VAL A 53 -0.59 -11.21 -3.73
C VAL A 53 -0.36 -12.28 -2.67
N ASP A 54 -0.96 -13.46 -2.80
CA ASP A 54 -0.79 -14.55 -1.85
C ASP A 54 0.63 -15.13 -1.91
N ILE A 55 1.19 -15.29 -3.11
CA ILE A 55 2.59 -15.72 -3.30
C ILE A 55 3.54 -14.72 -2.65
N TRP A 56 3.35 -13.43 -2.87
CA TRP A 56 4.20 -12.39 -2.27
C TRP A 56 4.01 -12.31 -0.76
N SER A 57 2.78 -12.38 -0.28
CA SER A 57 2.49 -12.38 1.16
C SER A 57 3.18 -13.56 1.85
N LYS A 58 3.16 -14.75 1.25
CA LYS A 58 3.90 -15.92 1.75
C LYS A 58 5.41 -15.72 1.67
N LYS A 59 5.94 -15.29 0.53
CA LYS A 59 7.39 -15.10 0.29
C LYS A 59 8.00 -14.06 1.23
N TYR A 60 7.22 -13.06 1.63
CA TYR A 60 7.71 -11.90 2.37
C TYR A 60 7.15 -11.77 3.79
N ASN A 61 6.45 -12.80 4.28
CA ASN A 61 5.83 -12.84 5.60
C ASN A 61 6.85 -12.50 6.70
N ASP A 62 8.03 -13.15 6.68
CA ASP A 62 9.08 -12.97 7.70
C ASP A 62 9.74 -11.58 7.64
N SER A 63 9.57 -10.87 6.53
CA SER A 63 10.02 -9.48 6.39
C SER A 63 8.97 -8.46 6.86
N GLY A 64 7.81 -8.93 7.34
CA GLY A 64 6.72 -8.10 7.85
C GLY A 64 5.94 -7.33 6.78
N TYR A 65 6.11 -7.64 5.49
CA TYR A 65 5.36 -6.98 4.42
C TYR A 65 3.94 -7.53 4.32
N LYS A 66 2.98 -6.62 4.30
CA LYS A 66 1.56 -6.92 4.12
C LYS A 66 1.09 -6.12 2.91
N PHE A 67 0.85 -6.82 1.81
CA PHE A 67 0.47 -6.21 0.54
C PHE A 67 -1.04 -6.03 0.46
N LYS A 68 -1.46 -4.93 -0.19
CA LYS A 68 -2.82 -4.78 -0.70
C LYS A 68 -2.78 -4.05 -2.03
N VAL A 69 -3.37 -4.65 -3.05
CA VAL A 69 -3.48 -4.09 -4.39
C VAL A 69 -4.76 -3.26 -4.48
N PHE A 70 -4.65 -2.11 -5.13
CA PHE A 70 -5.73 -1.16 -5.40
C PHE A 70 -5.71 -0.84 -6.89
N ILE A 71 -6.73 -1.30 -7.63
CA ILE A 71 -6.88 -1.02 -9.06
C ILE A 71 -7.92 0.08 -9.24
N PHE A 72 -7.49 1.20 -9.81
CA PHE A 72 -8.34 2.32 -10.15
C PHE A 72 -8.77 2.22 -11.60
N GLY A 73 -10.02 2.54 -11.90
CA GLY A 73 -10.42 2.79 -13.29
C GLY A 73 -10.16 4.23 -13.69
N ASN A 74 -10.32 4.52 -14.99
CA ASN A 74 -10.28 5.89 -15.49
C ASN A 74 -11.29 6.79 -14.73
N ASN A 75 -10.85 7.97 -14.29
CA ASN A 75 -11.64 8.93 -13.49
C ASN A 75 -12.24 8.39 -12.19
N SER A 76 -11.78 7.23 -11.69
CA SER A 76 -12.34 6.62 -10.49
C SER A 76 -11.77 7.24 -9.22
N GLU A 77 -12.62 7.79 -8.36
CA GLU A 77 -12.19 8.34 -7.06
C GLU A 77 -11.86 7.25 -6.02
N LYS A 78 -12.37 6.04 -6.25
CA LYS A 78 -12.14 4.85 -5.45
C LYS A 78 -11.59 3.71 -6.30
N PRO A 79 -10.92 2.71 -5.72
CA PRO A 79 -10.50 1.54 -6.46
C PRO A 79 -11.75 0.79 -6.95
N LYS A 80 -11.70 0.26 -8.16
CA LYS A 80 -12.72 -0.65 -8.71
C LYS A 80 -12.50 -2.08 -8.23
N PHE A 81 -11.26 -2.41 -7.87
CA PHE A 81 -10.89 -3.70 -7.34
C PHE A 81 -9.81 -3.54 -6.26
N THR A 82 -9.92 -4.30 -5.19
CA THR A 82 -8.91 -4.37 -4.14
C THR A 82 -8.73 -5.81 -3.68
N TYR A 83 -7.48 -6.23 -3.43
CA TYR A 83 -7.20 -7.53 -2.83
C TYR A 83 -5.95 -7.48 -1.96
N GLY A 84 -6.00 -8.15 -0.81
CA GLY A 84 -4.88 -8.28 0.12
C GLY A 84 -5.26 -7.99 1.57
N ASN A 85 -4.25 -7.85 2.43
CA ASN A 85 -4.44 -7.77 3.87
C ASN A 85 -5.06 -6.42 4.29
N ASP A 86 -6.10 -6.42 5.14
CA ASP A 86 -6.70 -5.16 5.62
C ASP A 86 -5.76 -4.32 6.50
N ASN A 87 -4.80 -4.96 7.17
CA ASN A 87 -3.72 -4.34 7.92
C ASN A 87 -2.45 -4.17 7.08
N PHE A 88 -2.59 -3.93 5.77
CA PHE A 88 -1.45 -3.74 4.87
C PHE A 88 -0.53 -2.59 5.31
N ASN A 89 0.76 -2.73 4.96
CA ASN A 89 1.75 -1.67 5.07
C ASN A 89 2.39 -1.33 3.72
N LEU A 90 2.10 -2.11 2.67
CA LEU A 90 2.55 -1.86 1.31
C LEU A 90 1.37 -1.81 0.33
N PRO A 91 0.78 -0.63 0.09
CA PRO A 91 -0.23 -0.46 -0.95
C PRO A 91 0.42 -0.51 -2.34
N ILE A 92 -0.14 -1.33 -3.23
CA ILE A 92 0.23 -1.40 -4.65
C ILE A 92 -0.90 -0.74 -5.43
N SER A 93 -0.58 0.30 -6.20
CA SER A 93 -1.58 1.07 -6.95
C SER A 93 -1.43 0.84 -8.45
N ILE A 94 -2.53 0.49 -9.10
CA ILE A 94 -2.59 0.19 -10.53
C ILE A 94 -3.72 1.00 -11.17
N LEU A 95 -3.50 1.57 -12.35
CA LEU A 95 -4.51 2.18 -13.18
C LEU A 95 -4.93 1.16 -14.25
N HIS A 96 -6.21 0.88 -14.36
CA HIS A 96 -6.77 0.19 -15.50
C HIS A 96 -7.42 1.21 -16.45
N SER A 97 -6.82 1.39 -17.62
CA SER A 97 -7.32 2.29 -18.66
C SER A 97 -7.05 1.70 -20.05
N ASN A 98 -8.01 1.84 -20.98
CA ASN A 98 -7.87 1.35 -22.36
C ASN A 98 -7.42 -0.12 -22.47
N ASN A 99 -7.99 -1.00 -21.64
CA ASN A 99 -7.62 -2.42 -21.53
C ASN A 99 -6.13 -2.66 -21.19
N HIS A 100 -5.50 -1.72 -20.49
CA HIS A 100 -4.12 -1.83 -20.03
C HIS A 100 -3.99 -1.50 -18.54
N PHE A 101 -3.03 -2.16 -17.87
CA PHE A 101 -2.73 -1.96 -16.45
C PHE A 101 -1.39 -1.24 -16.28
N ASP A 102 -1.44 -0.03 -15.71
CA ASP A 102 -0.26 0.79 -15.45
C ASP A 102 0.02 0.92 -13.94
N GLY A 103 1.29 0.79 -13.54
CA GLY A 103 1.69 1.07 -12.17
C GLY A 103 1.63 2.55 -11.83
N ILE A 104 0.98 2.92 -10.74
CA ILE A 104 0.88 4.32 -10.27
C ILE A 104 1.72 4.51 -9.01
N ARG A 105 2.66 5.46 -9.05
CA ARG A 105 3.45 5.81 -7.85
C ARG A 105 2.74 6.79 -6.93
N PHE A 106 2.01 7.75 -7.49
CA PHE A 106 1.36 8.83 -6.73
C PHE A 106 -0.12 8.97 -7.11
N VAL A 107 -0.97 8.18 -6.46
CA VAL A 107 -2.44 8.17 -6.70
C VAL A 107 -3.07 9.55 -6.53
N GLY A 108 -2.56 10.37 -5.60
CA GLY A 108 -3.02 11.75 -5.42
C GLY A 108 -2.94 12.59 -6.69
N GLY A 109 -1.92 12.35 -7.53
CA GLY A 109 -1.69 13.05 -8.79
C GLY A 109 -2.78 12.81 -9.83
N MET A 110 -3.47 11.66 -9.77
CA MET A 110 -4.64 11.38 -10.62
C MET A 110 -5.80 12.34 -10.36
N PHE A 111 -5.83 12.95 -9.18
CA PHE A 111 -6.88 13.88 -8.77
C PHE A 111 -6.41 15.34 -8.78
N GLY A 112 -5.19 15.60 -9.30
CA GLY A 112 -4.56 16.92 -9.35
C GLY A 112 -3.50 17.15 -8.25
N LEU A 113 -2.64 18.16 -8.48
CA LEU A 113 -1.40 18.39 -7.73
C LEU A 113 -1.57 18.56 -6.20
N LYS A 114 -2.75 18.98 -5.74
CA LYS A 114 -3.03 19.26 -4.31
C LYS A 114 -3.74 18.11 -3.60
N HIS A 115 -4.00 17.00 -4.29
CA HIS A 115 -4.70 15.87 -3.70
C HIS A 115 -3.71 14.82 -3.20
N LYS A 116 -4.03 14.29 -2.03
CA LYS A 116 -3.43 13.10 -1.42
C LYS A 116 -4.48 12.00 -1.40
N TYR A 117 -4.06 10.76 -1.24
CA TYR A 117 -4.96 9.61 -1.17
C TYR A 117 -4.68 8.78 0.08
N CYS A 118 -5.74 8.41 0.80
CA CYS A 118 -5.63 7.50 1.93
C CYS A 118 -6.14 6.13 1.51
N PHE A 119 -5.26 5.15 1.45
CA PHE A 119 -5.59 3.77 1.07
C PHE A 119 -6.48 3.08 2.10
N THR A 120 -6.30 3.32 3.40
CA THR A 120 -7.16 2.73 4.43
C THR A 120 -8.59 3.28 4.39
N CYS A 121 -8.74 4.57 4.07
CA CYS A 121 -10.06 5.21 3.98
C CYS A 121 -10.68 5.15 2.58
N GLU A 122 -9.89 4.74 1.59
CA GLU A 122 -10.22 4.76 0.16
C GLU A 122 -10.83 6.09 -0.27
N LYS A 123 -10.16 7.19 0.07
CA LYS A 123 -10.62 8.55 -0.29
C LYS A 123 -9.46 9.51 -0.51
N LYS A 124 -9.65 10.43 -1.45
CA LYS A 124 -8.77 11.58 -1.62
C LYS A 124 -9.03 12.64 -0.55
N TYR A 125 -8.01 13.42 -0.24
CA TYR A 125 -8.09 14.56 0.67
C TYR A 125 -7.07 15.63 0.28
N ARG A 126 -7.24 16.85 0.79
CA ARG A 126 -6.33 17.98 0.50
C ARG A 126 -5.40 18.30 1.65
N LYS A 127 -5.92 18.36 2.88
CA LYS A 127 -5.15 18.68 4.08
C LYS A 127 -5.09 17.47 5.01
N GLU A 128 -3.88 17.13 5.48
CA GLU A 128 -3.66 16.02 6.42
C GLU A 128 -4.44 16.23 7.72
N LYS A 129 -4.34 17.42 8.33
CA LYS A 129 -5.07 17.74 9.57
C LYS A 129 -6.57 17.44 9.52
N GLU A 130 -7.21 17.71 8.38
CA GLU A 130 -8.65 17.45 8.18
C GLU A 130 -8.96 15.95 8.03
N HIS A 131 -8.04 15.20 7.42
CA HIS A 131 -8.17 13.77 7.21
C HIS A 131 -7.85 12.97 8.48
N ASP A 132 -6.79 13.35 9.18
CA ASP A 132 -6.16 12.56 10.23
C ASP A 132 -7.12 12.28 11.38
N MET A 133 -7.89 13.30 11.79
CA MET A 133 -8.91 13.19 12.84
C MET A 133 -10.03 12.19 12.51
N LYS A 134 -10.23 11.86 11.23
CA LYS A 134 -11.28 10.97 10.74
C LYS A 134 -10.71 9.75 10.00
N CYS A 135 -9.40 9.51 10.11
CA CYS A 135 -8.75 8.44 9.40
C CYS A 135 -9.06 7.09 10.06
N LYS A 136 -9.43 6.08 9.28
CA LYS A 136 -9.69 4.71 9.77
C LYS A 136 -8.44 4.05 10.36
N SER A 137 -7.25 4.46 9.93
CA SER A 137 -5.98 4.04 10.52
C SER A 137 -5.48 4.97 11.63
N LEU A 138 -6.31 5.89 12.13
CA LEU A 138 -5.97 6.65 13.34
C LEU A 138 -5.98 5.72 14.55
N CYS A 139 -4.90 5.71 15.31
CA CYS A 139 -4.89 5.01 16.58
C CYS A 139 -5.58 5.84 17.65
N ARG A 140 -6.67 5.31 18.24
CA ARG A 140 -7.30 5.92 19.42
C ARG A 140 -6.38 6.03 20.64
N PHE A 141 -5.29 5.25 20.66
CA PHE A 141 -4.37 5.19 21.78
C PHE A 141 -3.24 6.22 21.66
N CYS A 142 -2.50 6.24 20.56
CA CYS A 142 -1.35 7.14 20.40
C CYS A 142 -1.57 8.29 19.39
N GLY A 143 -2.76 8.42 18.79
CA GLY A 143 -3.08 9.49 17.85
C GLY A 143 -2.32 9.45 16.51
N ARG A 144 -1.45 8.45 16.30
CA ARG A 144 -0.70 8.29 15.04
C ARG A 144 -1.52 7.54 13.99
N ILE A 145 -1.17 7.69 12.71
CA ILE A 145 -1.76 6.98 11.55
C ILE A 145 -0.78 5.94 11.01
N GLY A 146 -1.25 4.79 10.51
CA GLY A 146 -0.37 3.76 9.90
C GLY A 146 -1.01 2.38 9.74
N GLY A 147 -0.31 1.45 9.08
CA GLY A 147 -0.61 0.01 9.19
C GLY A 147 -0.30 -0.46 10.61
N ASP A 148 -1.00 -1.48 11.11
CA ASP A 148 -0.91 -1.98 12.51
C ASP A 148 -1.66 -1.12 13.55
N ARG A 149 -2.94 -0.85 13.27
CA ARG A 149 -3.85 -0.08 14.13
C ARG A 149 -5.02 -0.95 14.58
N PRO A 150 -5.49 -0.82 15.83
CA PRO A 150 -4.89 -0.04 16.93
C PRO A 150 -3.52 -0.62 17.32
N CYS A 151 -2.59 0.23 17.80
CA CYS A 151 -1.31 -0.26 18.29
C CYS A 151 -1.54 -1.15 19.52
N VAL A 152 -0.70 -2.17 19.69
CA VAL A 152 -0.71 -3.00 20.91
C VAL A 152 -0.43 -2.09 22.10
N ALA A 153 -1.28 -2.17 23.14
CA ALA A 153 -1.06 -1.43 24.37
C ALA A 153 0.22 -1.97 25.05
N THR A 154 1.28 -1.18 25.07
CA THR A 154 2.45 -1.48 25.89
C THR A 154 2.11 -1.14 27.35
N GLY A 155 2.68 -1.87 28.32
CA GLY A 155 2.27 -1.83 29.73
C GLY A 155 2.26 -0.44 30.40
N ASP A 156 2.99 0.54 29.85
CA ASP A 156 2.98 1.93 30.32
C ASP A 156 1.83 2.79 29.75
N PHE A 157 1.02 2.27 28.84
CA PHE A 157 -0.06 3.04 28.18
C PHE A 157 -1.18 3.47 29.16
N PHE A 158 -1.33 2.73 30.27
CA PHE A 158 -2.25 3.07 31.37
C PHE A 158 -1.55 3.75 32.55
N LYS A 159 -0.29 4.24 32.43
CA LYS A 159 0.19 5.20 33.42
C LYS A 159 -0.75 6.39 33.37
N LYS A 160 -1.54 6.50 34.44
CA LYS A 160 -2.48 7.58 34.68
C LYS A 160 -1.77 8.90 34.34
N CYS A 161 -2.53 9.88 33.85
CA CYS A 161 -2.17 11.25 34.14
C CYS A 161 -2.04 11.35 35.66
N ASP A 162 -0.82 11.20 36.18
CA ASP A 162 -0.50 11.47 37.56
C ASP A 162 -0.70 12.97 37.71
N GLY A 163 -1.87 13.32 38.23
CA GLY A 163 -2.41 14.66 38.18
C GLY A 163 -1.43 15.69 38.71
N VAL A 164 -0.99 16.57 37.82
CA VAL A 164 -0.60 17.94 38.20
C VAL A 164 -1.23 18.86 37.17
N TRP A 165 -2.51 19.18 37.39
CA TRP A 165 -3.18 20.34 36.80
C TRP A 165 -3.12 21.52 37.79
N GLU A 166 -1.93 21.89 38.25
CA GLU A 166 -1.76 23.13 39.02
C GLU A 166 -1.26 24.24 38.10
N LYS A 167 -2.19 25.15 37.82
CA LYS A 167 -2.04 26.56 37.45
C LYS A 167 -1.28 26.89 36.15
N ILE A 168 -2.06 27.11 35.09
CA ILE A 168 -1.75 28.16 34.10
C ILE A 168 -3.03 28.99 33.90
N PHE A 169 -3.33 29.83 34.89
CA PHE A 169 -4.08 31.08 34.74
C PHE A 169 -3.74 31.94 35.97
N GLU A 170 -2.73 32.78 35.82
CA GLU A 170 -2.65 34.12 36.43
C GLU A 170 -2.33 35.09 35.30
#